data_AF-A0A349PUZ7-F1
#
_entry.id   AF-A0A349PUZ7-F1
#
_cell.length_a   1.000
_cell.length_b   1.000
_cell.length_c   1.000
_cell.angle_alpha   90.00
_cell.angle_beta   90.00
_cell.angle_gamma   90.00
#
_symmetry.space_group_name_H-M   'P 1'
#
loop_
_entity.id
_entity.type
_entity.pdbx_description
1 polymer ?
#
loop_
_entity_poly.entity_id
_entity_poly.type
_entity_poly.pdbx_seq_one_letter_code
_entity_poly.pdbx_strand_id
1 'polypeptide(L)'
;MLLAGGQGSRLYVLTENMAKPAVPFGGKFRIIDFPLSNCANAGIDTVGVLTQYRPLELNRYIGNGQPWDLDRSDGGVHILPPYQSAKGATWFKGTANAIYQNIGFI
;
A
#
# COMPACT_ATOMS: atom_id res chain seq x y z
N MET A 1 6.98 3.66 5.24
CA MET A 1 6.57 2.56 4.33
C MET A 1 5.50 1.70 4.97
N LEU A 2 4.38 1.47 4.27
CA LEU A 2 3.23 0.65 4.70
C LEU A 2 3.18 -0.67 3.91
N LEU A 3 3.13 -1.80 4.62
CA LEU A 3 3.08 -3.13 4.01
C LEU A 3 1.63 -3.52 3.70
N ALA A 4 1.22 -3.33 2.44
CA ALA A 4 -0.16 -3.48 1.97
C ALA A 4 -0.37 -4.69 1.02
N GLY A 5 0.63 -5.57 0.87
CA GLY A 5 0.59 -6.71 -0.05
C GLY A 5 -0.06 -8.00 0.48
N GLY A 6 -0.56 -8.02 1.72
CA GLY A 6 -1.10 -9.24 2.34
C GLY A 6 -2.41 -9.72 1.71
N GLN A 7 -2.48 -11.01 1.36
CA GLN A 7 -3.68 -11.64 0.81
C GLN A 7 -4.86 -11.60 1.78
N GLY A 8 -4.61 -11.65 3.10
CA GLY A 8 -5.67 -11.58 4.10
C GLY A 8 -6.60 -12.80 4.15
N SER A 9 -6.08 -13.98 3.81
CA SER A 9 -6.83 -15.25 3.70
C SER A 9 -7.82 -15.55 4.82
N ARG A 10 -7.55 -15.08 6.04
CA ARG A 10 -8.44 -15.21 7.21
C ARG A 10 -9.78 -14.44 7.09
N LEU A 11 -9.91 -13.54 6.12
CA LEU A 11 -11.14 -12.80 5.82
C LEU A 11 -11.96 -13.45 4.69
N TYR A 12 -11.52 -14.59 4.17
CA TYR A 12 -12.21 -15.41 3.18
C TYR A 12 -12.73 -14.57 1.99
N VAL A 13 -14.05 -14.65 1.73
CA VAL A 13 -14.76 -14.01 0.61
C VAL A 13 -14.52 -12.51 0.51
N LEU A 14 -14.25 -11.82 1.61
CA LEU A 14 -13.98 -10.37 1.61
C LEU A 14 -12.67 -10.02 0.92
N THR A 15 -11.73 -10.96 0.85
CA THR A 15 -10.41 -10.79 0.22
C THR A 15 -10.23 -11.64 -1.03
N GLU A 16 -11.31 -12.26 -1.52
CA GLU A 16 -11.26 -13.08 -2.73
C GLU A 16 -10.81 -12.23 -3.92
N ASN A 17 -11.41 -11.04 -4.09
CA ASN A 17 -11.20 -10.18 -5.25
C ASN A 17 -10.41 -8.89 -5.00
N MET A 18 -9.92 -8.67 -3.78
CA MET A 18 -9.20 -7.46 -3.42
C MET A 18 -8.16 -7.71 -2.32
N ALA A 19 -7.14 -6.85 -2.23
CA ALA A 19 -6.19 -6.87 -1.13
C ALA A 19 -6.88 -6.56 0.21
N LYS A 20 -6.42 -7.18 1.32
CA LYS A 20 -6.95 -6.89 2.67
C LYS A 20 -7.04 -5.40 3.00
N PRO A 21 -6.05 -4.54 2.69
CA PRO A 21 -6.14 -3.12 2.99
C PRO A 21 -7.26 -2.38 2.26
N ALA A 22 -7.75 -2.93 1.14
CA ALA A 22 -8.83 -2.35 0.36
C ALA A 22 -10.23 -2.73 0.89
N VAL A 23 -10.32 -3.64 1.87
CA VAL A 23 -11.61 -4.06 2.44
C VAL A 23 -12.29 -2.87 3.13
N PRO A 24 -13.61 -2.63 2.88
CA PRO A 24 -14.36 -1.59 3.57
C PRO A 24 -14.44 -1.80 5.08
N PHE A 25 -14.45 -0.70 5.83
CA PHE A 25 -14.51 -0.68 7.28
C PHE A 25 -15.33 0.53 7.76
N GLY A 26 -16.23 0.32 8.74
CA GLY A 26 -16.98 1.42 9.36
C GLY A 26 -17.90 2.21 8.41
N GLY A 27 -18.36 1.61 7.30
CA GLY A 27 -19.35 2.18 6.38
C GLY A 27 -18.81 3.22 5.38
N LYS A 28 -17.71 3.92 5.69
CA LYS A 28 -17.13 4.95 4.81
C LYS A 28 -15.65 4.74 4.48
N PHE A 29 -14.95 3.98 5.32
CA PHE A 29 -13.50 3.86 5.25
C PHE A 29 -13.09 2.52 4.64
N ARG A 30 -11.81 2.38 4.36
CA ARG A 30 -11.12 1.12 4.13
C ARG A 30 -10.04 0.92 5.18
N ILE A 31 -9.56 -0.32 5.33
CA ILE A 31 -8.52 -0.65 6.31
C ILE A 31 -7.25 0.20 6.11
N ILE A 32 -6.90 0.56 4.87
CA ILE A 32 -5.73 1.39 4.54
C ILE A 32 -5.83 2.83 5.07
N ASP A 33 -7.03 3.33 5.35
CA ASP A 33 -7.23 4.74 5.74
C ASP A 33 -6.61 5.02 7.09
N PHE A 34 -6.69 4.05 8.02
CA PHE A 34 -6.18 4.19 9.37
C PHE A 34 -4.66 4.44 9.40
N PRO A 35 -3.80 3.61 8.78
CA PRO A 35 -2.37 3.89 8.75
C PRO A 35 -2.00 5.13 7.91
N LEU A 36 -2.72 5.45 6.83
CA LEU A 36 -2.46 6.68 6.07
C LEU A 36 -2.79 7.94 6.88
N SER A 37 -3.94 7.97 7.54
CA SER A 37 -4.33 9.03 8.45
C SER A 37 -3.35 9.15 9.62
N ASN A 38 -2.84 8.03 10.15
CA ASN A 38 -1.82 8.07 11.19
C ASN A 38 -0.52 8.72 10.70
N CYS A 39 -0.08 8.42 9.47
CA CYS A 39 1.07 9.09 8.87
C CYS A 39 0.84 10.60 8.75
N ALA A 40 -0.28 11.01 8.15
CA ALA A 40 -0.62 12.42 7.99
C ALA A 40 -0.69 13.16 9.35
N ASN A 41 -1.38 12.59 10.33
CA ASN A 41 -1.51 13.15 11.69
C ASN A 41 -0.18 13.22 12.45
N ALA A 42 0.77 12.36 12.11
CA ALA A 42 2.12 12.35 12.69
C ALA A 42 3.10 13.28 11.96
N GLY A 43 2.66 14.00 10.92
CA GLY A 43 3.53 14.83 10.09
C GLY A 43 4.44 14.03 9.15
N ILE A 44 4.12 12.77 8.87
CA ILE A 44 4.81 11.96 7.87
C ILE A 44 4.18 12.26 6.51
N ASP A 45 4.85 13.10 5.74
CA ASP A 45 4.39 13.58 4.43
C ASP A 45 4.79 12.67 3.25
N THR A 46 5.73 11.75 3.46
CA THR A 46 6.23 10.82 2.42
C THR A 46 5.96 9.37 2.80
N VAL A 47 5.06 8.71 2.07
CA VAL A 47 4.54 7.38 2.42
C VAL A 47 4.59 6.42 1.22
N GLY A 48 5.53 5.47 1.27
CA GLY A 48 5.55 4.34 0.33
C GLY A 48 4.58 3.23 0.75
N VAL A 49 3.65 2.83 -0.12
CA VAL A 49 2.67 1.74 0.09
C VAL A 49 3.07 0.53 -0.75
N LEU A 50 3.57 -0.52 -0.10
CA LEU A 50 4.07 -1.71 -0.76
C LEU A 50 2.93 -2.67 -1.07
N THR A 51 2.62 -2.85 -2.34
CA THR A 51 1.49 -3.68 -2.79
C THR A 51 1.97 -4.96 -3.46
N GLN A 52 1.14 -6.00 -3.50
CA GLN A 52 1.52 -7.28 -4.11
C GLN A 52 0.32 -8.04 -4.67
N TYR A 53 -0.54 -8.54 -3.81
CA TYR A 53 -1.72 -9.32 -4.22
C TYR A 53 -2.89 -8.41 -4.60
N ARG A 54 -3.48 -8.61 -5.79
CA ARG A 54 -4.67 -7.90 -6.31
C ARG A 54 -4.70 -6.39 -5.98
N PRO A 55 -3.68 -5.62 -6.41
CA PRO A 55 -3.50 -4.23 -5.95
C PRO A 55 -4.42 -3.22 -6.64
N LEU A 56 -5.10 -3.59 -7.74
CA LEU A 56 -5.84 -2.66 -8.59
C LEU A 56 -6.83 -1.78 -7.82
N GLU A 57 -7.71 -2.40 -7.02
CA GLU A 57 -8.71 -1.68 -6.22
C GLU A 57 -8.10 -0.80 -5.13
N LEU A 58 -6.96 -1.23 -4.56
CA LEU A 58 -6.24 -0.47 -3.55
C LEU A 58 -5.59 0.76 -4.18
N ASN A 59 -4.87 0.57 -5.29
CA ASN A 59 -4.18 1.64 -6.01
C ASN A 59 -5.15 2.70 -6.50
N ARG A 60 -6.29 2.28 -7.08
CA ARG A 60 -7.35 3.20 -7.53
C ARG A 60 -7.91 4.04 -6.37
N TYR A 61 -8.12 3.41 -5.22
CA TYR A 61 -8.68 4.09 -4.06
C TYR A 61 -7.71 5.06 -3.41
N ILE A 62 -6.43 4.70 -3.34
CA ILE A 62 -5.37 5.59 -2.85
C ILE A 62 -5.21 6.79 -3.79
N GLY A 63 -5.25 6.56 -5.11
CA GLY A 63 -5.12 7.61 -6.11
C GLY A 63 -3.81 8.39 -5.94
N ASN A 64 -3.92 9.71 -5.91
CA ASN A 64 -2.81 10.64 -5.64
C ASN A 64 -2.60 10.92 -4.14
N GLY A 65 -3.36 10.31 -3.23
CA GLY A 65 -3.21 10.56 -1.79
C GLY A 65 -3.90 11.82 -1.25
N GLN A 66 -4.63 12.56 -2.08
CA GLN A 66 -5.31 13.81 -1.70
C GLN A 66 -6.22 13.70 -0.46
N PRO A 67 -6.97 12.61 -0.21
CA PRO A 67 -7.80 12.50 0.99
C PRO A 67 -7.04 12.58 2.32
N TRP A 68 -5.71 12.40 2.29
CA TRP A 68 -4.83 12.45 3.45
C TRP A 68 -3.84 13.62 3.39
N ASP A 69 -4.00 14.59 2.48
CA ASP A 69 -3.02 15.67 2.21
C ASP A 69 -1.64 15.13 1.76
N LEU A 70 -1.64 13.96 1.11
CA LEU A 70 -0.45 13.25 0.65
C LEU A 70 -0.29 13.32 -0.89
N ASP A 71 -0.82 14.37 -1.53
CA ASP A 71 -0.71 14.66 -2.97
C ASP A 71 0.35 15.72 -3.31
N ARG A 72 1.40 15.80 -2.48
CA ARG A 72 2.47 16.80 -2.58
C ARG A 72 3.42 16.54 -3.76
N SER A 73 4.03 17.62 -4.25
CA SER A 73 5.04 17.55 -5.32
C SER A 73 6.38 17.00 -4.84
N ASP A 74 6.73 17.31 -3.60
CA ASP A 74 7.89 16.79 -2.86
C ASP A 74 7.34 15.96 -1.69
N GLY A 75 7.47 14.63 -1.78
CA GLY A 75 6.81 13.66 -0.91
C GLY A 75 5.49 13.11 -1.47
N GLY A 76 4.56 12.78 -0.56
CA GLY A 76 3.25 12.22 -0.87
C GLY A 76 3.16 10.69 -0.76
N VAL A 77 2.05 10.13 -1.24
CA VAL A 77 1.85 8.68 -1.29
C VAL A 77 2.36 8.09 -2.59
N HIS A 78 3.22 7.07 -2.47
CA HIS A 78 3.77 6.34 -3.59
C HIS A 78 3.39 4.87 -3.51
N ILE A 79 2.78 4.32 -4.57
CA ILE A 79 2.54 2.88 -4.67
C ILE A 79 3.83 2.20 -5.14
N LEU A 80 4.29 1.21 -4.37
CA LEU A 80 5.53 0.48 -4.60
C LEU A 80 5.20 -1.00 -4.89
N PRO A 81 4.85 -1.36 -6.14
CA PRO A 81 4.64 -2.75 -6.53
C PRO A 81 5.98 -3.50 -6.64
N PRO A 82 5.98 -4.85 -6.64
CA PRO A 82 7.17 -5.60 -7.04
C PRO A 82 7.53 -5.25 -8.49
N TYR A 83 8.82 -5.02 -8.74
CA TYR A 83 9.32 -4.71 -10.08
C TYR A 83 10.17 -5.86 -10.61
N GLN A 84 10.23 -5.96 -11.94
CA GLN A 84 11.07 -6.92 -12.63
C GLN A 84 12.51 -6.40 -12.69
N SER A 85 13.45 -7.17 -12.14
CA SER A 85 14.87 -6.88 -12.30
C SER A 85 15.39 -7.46 -13.62
N ALA A 86 16.62 -7.12 -14.01
CA ALA A 86 17.30 -7.73 -15.15
C ALA A 86 17.40 -9.27 -15.08
N LYS A 87 17.24 -9.86 -13.87
CA LYS A 87 17.24 -11.32 -13.64
C LYS A 87 15.84 -11.95 -13.66
N GLY A 88 14.79 -11.18 -13.96
CA GLY A 88 13.41 -11.63 -14.02
C GLY A 88 12.48 -10.97 -12.98
N ALA A 89 11.19 -11.29 -13.09
CA ALA A 89 10.15 -10.79 -12.19
C ALA A 89 10.23 -11.48 -10.83
N THR A 90 10.46 -10.71 -9.77
CA THR A 90 10.55 -11.23 -8.41
C THR A 90 9.44 -10.65 -7.54
N TRP A 91 8.53 -11.52 -7.10
CA TRP A 91 7.61 -11.21 -6.01
C TRP A 91 8.39 -10.91 -4.73
N PHE A 92 7.81 -10.10 -3.83
CA PHE A 92 8.40 -9.97 -2.51
C PHE A 92 8.33 -11.32 -1.80
N LYS A 93 9.49 -11.79 -1.34
CA LYS A 93 9.64 -13.07 -0.61
C LYS A 93 9.12 -13.00 0.83
N GLY A 94 8.74 -11.81 1.29
CA GLY A 94 8.29 -11.51 2.64
C GLY A 94 8.35 -10.01 2.91
N THR A 95 7.89 -9.60 4.08
CA THR A 95 7.81 -8.18 4.48
C THR A 95 9.18 -7.50 4.51
N ALA A 96 10.18 -8.15 5.10
CA ALA A 96 11.55 -7.64 5.13
C ALA A 96 12.15 -7.49 3.72
N ASN A 97 11.87 -8.46 2.83
CA ASN A 97 12.32 -8.39 1.45
C ASN A 97 11.62 -7.26 0.67
N ALA A 98 10.35 -6.97 0.97
CA ALA A 98 9.63 -5.86 0.37
C ALA A 98 10.30 -4.51 0.72
N ILE A 99 10.69 -4.33 1.98
CA ILE A 99 11.45 -3.14 2.42
C ILE A 99 12.82 -3.09 1.75
N TYR A 100 13.56 -4.20 1.76
CA TYR A 100 14.91 -4.26 1.17
C TYR A 100 14.93 -3.91 -0.33
N GLN A 101 13.97 -4.41 -1.11
CA GLN A 101 13.88 -4.11 -2.54
C GLN A 101 13.56 -2.64 -2.84
N ASN A 102 12.99 -1.92 -1.87
CA ASN A 102 12.58 -0.52 -1.98
C ASN A 102 13.45 0.40 -1.11
N ILE A 103 14.67 -0.02 -0.76
CA ILE A 103 15.53 0.78 0.13
C ILE A 103 15.88 2.15 -0.45
N GLY A 104 15.94 2.29 -1.78
CA GLY A 104 16.19 3.58 -2.45
C GLY A 104 15.00 4.55 -2.44
N PHE A 105 13.85 4.16 -1.88
CA PHE A 105 12.74 5.07 -1.60
C PHE A 105 12.94 5.84 -0.28
N ILE A 106 13.81 5.35 0.61
CA ILE A 106 14.16 6.02 1.87
C ILE A 106 15.21 7.10 1.62
#